data_AF-A0A964EU20-F1
#
_entry.id   AF-A0A964EU20-F1
#
_cell.length_a   1.000
_cell.length_b   1.000
_cell.length_c   1.000
_cell.angle_alpha   90.00
_cell.angle_beta   90.00
_cell.angle_gamma   90.00
#
_symmetry.space_group_name_H-M   'P 1'
#
loop_
_entity.id
_entity.type
_entity.pdbx_description
1 polymer ?
#
loop_
_entity_poly.entity_id
_entity_poly.type
_entity_poly.pdbx_seq_one_letter_code
_entity_poly.pdbx_strand_id
1 'polypeptide(L)'
;MPLSRIEDAFISSFGLSFEDVGLPDSWDPWMKESLSDEVESVVRGYSRRLTHDELKDLRDLLQEQRANRQGPLVDLCESCSNLSWRHREADWHAFQTILGAIAEQIDVHLSNTASSVETTPSGGLYGHLAPAGPLSHDEARALAAQVQARDEADAAFNSASAEMLQQRYPEAIEALTQVAERYPRKRASCLLNIGACHFFLGAYSSAIHTYQAAGAAGAPAHMVADNIREAEEAMAAR
;
A
#
# COMPACT_ATOMS: atom_id res chain seq x y z
N MET A 1 4.70 5.01 26.04
CA MET A 1 3.97 4.05 25.18
C MET A 1 4.98 3.18 24.45
N PRO A 2 4.70 1.89 24.14
CA PRO A 2 5.61 1.14 23.30
C PRO A 2 5.45 1.68 21.87
N LEU A 3 6.41 2.49 21.45
CA LEU A 3 6.59 2.98 20.08
C LEU A 3 6.34 1.90 19.02
N SER A 4 6.60 0.63 19.35
CA SER A 4 6.44 -0.52 18.46
C SER A 4 5.08 -0.64 17.78
N ARG A 5 3.94 -0.37 18.44
CA ARG A 5 2.63 -0.51 17.76
C ARG A 5 2.36 0.60 16.75
N ILE A 6 2.75 1.82 17.07
CA ILE A 6 2.62 2.98 16.17
C ILE A 6 3.58 2.82 15.00
N GLU A 7 4.83 2.41 15.28
CA GLU A 7 5.84 2.09 14.27
C GLU A 7 5.38 0.96 13.36
N ASP A 8 4.89 -0.15 13.90
CA ASP A 8 4.38 -1.28 13.12
C ASP A 8 3.22 -0.88 12.21
N ALA A 9 2.28 -0.09 12.73
CA ALA A 9 1.15 0.42 11.95
C ALA A 9 1.63 1.38 10.85
N PHE A 10 2.56 2.26 11.20
CA PHE A 10 3.19 3.22 10.30
C PHE A 10 3.88 2.51 9.14
N ILE A 11 4.82 1.58 9.39
CA ILE A 11 5.53 0.81 8.36
C ILE A 11 4.54 0.04 7.49
N SER A 12 3.60 -0.67 8.11
CA SER A 12 2.68 -1.55 7.37
C SER A 12 1.76 -0.78 6.42
N SER A 13 1.42 0.47 6.72
CA SER A 13 0.47 1.24 5.89
C SER A 13 1.20 2.25 5.01
N PHE A 14 2.26 2.88 5.53
CA PHE A 14 3.07 3.85 4.81
C PHE A 14 4.02 3.16 3.83
N GLY A 15 4.83 2.19 4.29
CA GLY A 15 5.85 1.52 3.47
C GLY A 15 5.27 0.84 2.22
N LEU A 16 4.18 0.09 2.38
CA LEU A 16 3.49 -0.58 1.27
C LEU A 16 2.91 0.37 0.22
N SER A 17 2.63 1.63 0.59
CA SER A 17 2.02 2.60 -0.32
C SER A 17 3.05 3.27 -1.23
N PHE A 18 4.35 3.20 -0.91
CA PHE A 18 5.40 3.90 -1.65
C PHE A 18 6.38 2.97 -2.38
N GLU A 19 6.44 1.68 -2.02
CA GLU A 19 7.24 0.68 -2.75
C GLU A 19 6.68 0.39 -4.15
N ASP A 20 5.35 0.45 -4.34
CA ASP A 20 4.67 0.09 -5.59
C ASP A 20 4.62 1.22 -6.64
N VAL A 21 4.87 2.48 -6.25
CA VAL A 21 4.64 3.64 -7.13
C VAL A 21 5.82 3.88 -8.09
N GLY A 22 6.99 3.33 -7.79
CA GLY A 22 8.24 3.74 -8.42
C GLY A 22 8.60 5.17 -7.98
N LEU A 23 9.86 5.41 -7.63
CA LEU A 23 10.27 6.76 -7.23
C LEU A 23 10.11 7.71 -8.41
N PRO A 24 9.24 8.73 -8.32
CA PRO A 24 9.04 9.61 -9.46
C PRO A 24 10.27 10.50 -9.63
N ASP A 25 10.64 10.82 -10.87
CA ASP A 25 11.74 11.77 -11.19
C ASP A 25 11.53 13.14 -10.52
N SER A 26 10.28 13.46 -10.17
CA SER A 26 9.90 14.60 -9.33
C SER A 26 8.64 14.27 -8.53
N TRP A 27 8.56 14.75 -7.29
CA TRP A 27 7.40 14.53 -6.43
C TRP A 27 6.16 15.31 -6.87
N ASP A 28 6.31 16.40 -7.62
CA ASP A 28 5.23 17.34 -7.94
C ASP A 28 4.03 16.74 -8.71
N PRO A 29 4.21 15.91 -9.75
CA PRO A 29 3.10 15.27 -10.45
C PRO A 29 2.36 14.26 -9.55
N TRP A 30 3.12 13.42 -8.84
CA TRP A 30 2.55 12.43 -7.94
C TRP A 30 1.78 13.09 -6.77
N MET A 31 2.35 14.14 -6.18
CA MET A 31 1.69 14.87 -5.09
C MET A 31 0.36 15.50 -5.52
N LYS A 32 0.19 15.81 -6.81
CA LYS A 32 -1.06 16.39 -7.34
C LYS A 32 -2.11 15.35 -7.70
N GLU A 33 -1.69 14.21 -8.24
CA GLU A 33 -2.59 13.21 -8.83
C GLU A 33 -2.99 12.12 -7.84
N SER A 34 -2.12 11.81 -6.89
CA SER A 34 -2.25 10.61 -6.05
C SER A 34 -2.35 10.92 -4.55
N LEU A 35 -1.68 11.95 -4.05
CA LEU A 35 -1.51 12.13 -2.59
C LEU A 35 -2.79 11.98 -1.75
N SER A 36 -3.94 12.49 -2.22
CA SER A 36 -5.20 12.42 -1.48
C SER A 36 -5.70 10.99 -1.26
N ASP A 37 -5.73 10.18 -2.31
CA ASP A 37 -6.29 8.81 -2.26
C ASP A 37 -5.39 7.91 -1.42
N GLU A 38 -4.08 8.06 -1.58
CA GLU A 38 -3.05 7.34 -0.84
C GLU A 38 -3.09 7.71 0.65
N VAL A 39 -3.19 9.00 0.98
CA VAL A 39 -3.32 9.46 2.38
C VAL A 39 -4.58 8.91 3.02
N GLU A 40 -5.70 8.89 2.32
CA GLU A 40 -6.94 8.32 2.85
C GLU A 40 -6.80 6.81 3.09
N SER A 41 -6.19 6.08 2.17
CA SER A 41 -5.90 4.64 2.29
C SER A 41 -5.00 4.35 3.50
N VAL A 42 -3.94 5.14 3.67
CA VAL A 42 -2.99 5.03 4.80
C VAL A 42 -3.69 5.28 6.14
N VAL A 43 -4.44 6.37 6.26
CA VAL A 43 -5.17 6.70 7.51
C VAL A 43 -6.22 5.63 7.82
N ARG A 44 -6.91 5.11 6.82
CA ARG A 44 -7.83 3.97 6.99
C ARG A 44 -7.10 2.71 7.47
N GLY A 45 -5.84 2.51 7.07
CA GLY A 45 -4.96 1.48 7.61
C GLY A 45 -4.68 1.68 9.10
N TYR A 46 -4.33 2.91 9.51
CA TYR A 46 -4.07 3.25 10.90
C TYR A 46 -5.30 3.08 11.78
N SER A 47 -6.47 3.58 11.37
CA SER A 47 -7.70 3.47 12.15
C SER A 47 -8.18 2.04 12.39
N ARG A 48 -7.71 1.08 11.59
CA ARG A 48 -7.99 -0.36 11.82
C ARG A 48 -7.10 -0.98 12.89
N ARG A 49 -5.93 -0.40 13.17
CA ARG A 49 -4.86 -1.00 13.98
C ARG A 49 -4.59 -0.26 15.29
N LEU A 50 -4.89 1.03 15.30
CA LEU A 50 -4.66 1.94 16.42
C LEU A 50 -5.99 2.31 17.07
N THR A 51 -5.95 2.45 18.40
CA THR A 51 -7.05 3.05 19.16
C THR A 51 -7.15 4.55 18.88
N HIS A 52 -8.25 5.18 19.31
CA HIS A 52 -8.46 6.61 19.14
C HIS A 52 -7.36 7.47 19.79
N ASP A 53 -6.86 7.07 20.96
CA ASP A 53 -5.76 7.78 21.63
C ASP A 53 -4.41 7.50 20.97
N GLU A 54 -4.15 6.26 20.51
CA GLU A 54 -2.95 5.94 19.72
C GLU A 54 -2.93 6.70 18.38
N LEU A 55 -4.08 6.96 17.77
CA LEU A 55 -4.20 7.82 16.58
C LEU A 55 -3.85 9.29 16.88
N LYS A 56 -4.24 9.80 18.05
CA LYS A 56 -3.84 11.16 18.49
C LYS A 56 -2.34 11.23 18.71
N ASP A 57 -1.77 10.24 19.38
CA ASP A 57 -0.32 10.16 19.62
C ASP A 57 0.46 10.05 18.30
N LEU A 58 -0.04 9.28 17.34
CA LEU A 58 0.53 9.24 15.98
C LEU A 58 0.42 10.60 15.29
N ARG A 59 -0.75 11.26 15.35
CA ARG A 59 -0.94 12.60 14.76
C ARG A 59 0.03 13.62 15.33
N ASP A 60 0.23 13.64 16.65
CA ASP A 60 1.20 14.51 17.32
C ASP A 60 2.64 14.18 16.90
N LEU A 61 3.00 12.89 16.83
CA LEU A 61 4.32 12.45 16.37
C LEU A 61 4.59 12.87 14.91
N LEU A 62 3.61 12.74 14.01
CA LEU A 62 3.72 13.17 12.61
C LEU A 62 3.95 14.68 12.52
N GLN A 63 3.23 15.47 13.32
CA GLN A 63 3.39 16.92 13.37
C GLN A 63 4.76 17.34 13.92
N GLU A 64 5.27 16.65 14.94
CA GLU A 64 6.61 16.89 15.49
C GLU A 64 7.70 16.55 14.46
N GLN A 65 7.61 15.37 13.85
CA GLN A 65 8.61 14.89 12.89
C GLN A 65 8.60 15.69 11.58
N ARG A 66 7.47 16.30 11.19
CA ARG A 66 7.42 17.23 10.06
C ARG A 66 8.38 18.41 10.22
N ALA A 67 8.67 18.86 11.43
CA ALA A 67 9.59 19.98 11.68
C ALA A 67 11.04 19.54 11.87
N ASN A 68 11.31 18.25 12.04
CA ASN A 68 12.61 17.74 12.46
C ASN A 68 13.15 16.66 11.51
N ARG A 69 14.28 16.96 10.85
CA ARG A 69 15.02 16.01 9.97
C ARG A 69 15.62 14.82 10.69
N GLN A 70 15.51 14.77 12.01
CA GLN A 70 16.02 13.70 12.84
C GLN A 70 14.90 13.18 13.71
N GLY A 71 14.75 11.86 13.74
CA GLY A 71 13.82 11.21 14.64
C GLY A 71 13.32 9.89 14.10
N PRO A 72 12.54 9.18 14.92
CA PRO A 72 12.22 7.79 14.72
C PRO A 72 11.50 7.54 13.39
N LEU A 73 10.59 8.42 12.96
CA LEU A 73 9.88 8.22 11.69
C LEU A 73 10.78 8.41 10.47
N VAL A 74 11.72 9.36 10.52
CA VAL A 74 12.69 9.58 9.43
C VAL A 74 13.62 8.39 9.33
N ASP A 75 14.21 7.97 10.46
CA ASP A 75 15.13 6.83 10.51
C ASP A 75 14.41 5.55 10.05
N LEU A 76 13.14 5.38 10.44
CA LEU A 76 12.32 4.25 10.03
C LEU A 76 12.02 4.27 8.53
N CYS A 77 11.62 5.41 7.98
CA CYS A 77 11.39 5.55 6.53
C CYS A 77 12.65 5.30 5.72
N GLU A 78 13.80 5.82 6.13
CA GLU A 78 15.08 5.56 5.46
C GLU A 78 15.51 4.09 5.61
N SER A 79 15.14 3.41 6.70
CA SER A 79 15.45 1.97 6.86
C SER A 79 14.57 1.06 5.99
N CYS A 80 13.34 1.52 5.68
CA CYS A 80 12.36 0.77 4.90
C CYS A 80 12.24 1.24 3.44
N SER A 81 12.97 2.28 3.03
CA SER A 81 12.95 2.77 1.66
C SER A 81 14.37 3.03 1.17
N ASN A 82 14.60 2.93 -0.14
CA ASN A 82 15.89 3.31 -0.74
C ASN A 82 16.06 4.84 -0.86
N LEU A 83 15.23 5.64 -0.17
CA LEU A 83 15.25 7.09 -0.23
C LEU A 83 16.07 7.69 0.90
N SER A 84 16.85 8.70 0.57
CA SER A 84 17.63 9.50 1.52
C SER A 84 16.85 10.74 1.95
N TRP A 85 15.71 10.52 2.62
CA TRP A 85 14.73 11.54 3.00
C TRP A 85 15.36 12.75 3.71
N ARG A 86 16.38 12.56 4.54
CA ARG A 86 17.03 13.65 5.29
C ARG A 86 18.06 14.45 4.50
N HIS A 87 18.58 13.88 3.41
CA HIS A 87 19.78 14.38 2.73
C HIS A 87 19.48 15.21 1.48
N ARG A 88 18.31 15.06 0.87
CA ARG A 88 17.90 15.83 -0.31
C ARG A 88 16.73 16.76 0.05
N GLU A 89 16.87 18.04 -0.27
CA GLU A 89 15.84 19.07 0.01
C GLU A 89 14.48 18.73 -0.60
N ALA A 90 14.46 18.24 -1.84
CA ALA A 90 13.22 17.86 -2.52
C ALA A 90 12.53 16.67 -1.83
N ASP A 91 13.29 15.65 -1.44
CA ASP A 91 12.77 14.46 -0.76
C ASP A 91 12.27 14.83 0.64
N TRP A 92 13.01 15.68 1.35
CA TRP A 92 12.58 16.21 2.64
C TRP A 92 11.27 17.01 2.53
N HIS A 93 11.15 17.89 1.53
CA HIS A 93 9.93 18.67 1.34
C HIS A 93 8.71 17.77 1.01
N ALA A 94 8.91 16.75 0.17
CA ALA A 94 7.87 15.77 -0.13
C ALA A 94 7.46 15.02 1.14
N PHE A 95 8.44 14.55 1.93
CA PHE A 95 8.20 13.89 3.21
C PHE A 95 7.37 14.75 4.16
N GLN A 96 7.73 16.02 4.35
CA GLN A 96 6.98 16.96 5.18
C GLN A 96 5.53 17.15 4.70
N THR A 97 5.32 17.17 3.39
CA THR A 97 4.01 17.33 2.77
C THR A 97 3.14 16.11 3.05
N ILE A 98 3.70 14.91 2.86
CA ILE A 98 3.01 13.64 3.12
C ILE A 98 2.66 13.52 4.61
N LEU A 99 3.62 13.73 5.53
CA LEU A 99 3.36 13.67 6.97
C LEU A 99 2.27 14.66 7.40
N GLY A 100 2.29 15.87 6.83
CA GLY A 100 1.28 16.89 7.08
C GLY A 100 -0.11 16.46 6.63
N ALA A 101 -0.22 15.95 5.39
CA ALA A 101 -1.50 15.48 4.85
C ALA A 101 -2.08 14.31 5.66
N ILE A 102 -1.24 13.35 6.08
CA ILE A 102 -1.66 12.25 6.95
C ILE A 102 -2.16 12.77 8.29
N ALA A 103 -1.44 13.69 8.93
CA ALA A 103 -1.85 14.26 10.22
C ALA A 103 -3.21 14.99 10.12
N GLU A 104 -3.38 15.81 9.08
CA GLU A 104 -4.65 16.51 8.81
C GLU A 104 -5.81 15.53 8.58
N GLN A 105 -5.57 14.45 7.83
CA GLN A 105 -6.59 13.45 7.56
C GLN A 105 -6.93 12.62 8.81
N ILE A 106 -5.97 12.40 9.72
CA ILE A 106 -6.27 11.83 11.05
C ILE A 106 -7.17 12.78 11.84
N ASP A 107 -6.92 14.09 11.85
CA ASP A 107 -7.77 15.06 12.55
C ASP A 107 -9.22 15.06 12.03
N VAL A 108 -9.40 14.97 10.71
CA VAL A 108 -10.71 14.78 10.08
C VAL A 108 -11.38 13.49 10.57
N HIS A 109 -10.64 12.38 10.59
CA HIS A 109 -11.16 11.10 11.06
C HIS A 109 -11.57 11.12 12.54
N LEU A 110 -10.75 11.71 13.41
CA LEU A 110 -11.03 11.87 14.84
C LEU A 110 -12.26 12.76 15.08
N SER A 111 -12.42 13.83 14.29
CA SER A 111 -13.57 14.75 14.39
C SER A 111 -14.89 14.10 13.96
N ASN A 112 -14.86 13.30 12.89
CA ASN A 112 -16.03 12.57 12.38
C ASN A 112 -16.49 11.47 13.33
N THR A 113 -15.54 10.79 13.99
CA THR A 113 -15.84 9.76 14.98
C THR A 113 -16.40 10.35 16.28
N ALA A 114 -15.92 11.51 16.73
CA ALA A 114 -16.46 12.21 17.90
C ALA A 114 -17.91 12.70 17.69
N SER A 115 -18.22 13.24 16.51
CA SER A 115 -19.57 13.75 16.19
C SER A 115 -20.63 12.64 16.11
N SER A 116 -20.22 11.40 15.87
CA SER A 116 -21.13 10.24 15.78
C SER A 116 -21.55 9.68 17.15
N VAL A 117 -20.89 10.11 18.24
CA VAL A 117 -21.14 9.59 19.61
C VAL A 117 -22.12 10.49 20.41
N GLU A 118 -22.32 11.75 20.01
CA GLU A 118 -23.11 12.73 20.80
C GLU A 118 -24.54 13.01 20.29
N THR A 119 -25.09 12.28 19.32
CA THR A 119 -26.48 12.50 18.87
C THR A 119 -27.37 11.28 18.98
N THR A 120 -27.79 10.97 20.21
CA THR A 120 -29.16 10.49 20.44
C THR A 120 -30.05 11.65 20.88
N PRO A 121 -30.91 12.16 19.99
CA PRO A 121 -32.18 12.75 20.40
C PRO A 121 -33.34 11.85 19.97
N SER A 122 -34.13 11.49 20.96
CA SER A 122 -35.48 10.98 20.85
C SER A 122 -36.33 11.79 19.86
N GLY A 123 -36.96 11.10 18.91
CA GLY A 123 -38.25 11.46 18.31
C GLY A 123 -38.35 12.77 17.53
N GLY A 124 -38.54 12.68 16.21
CA GLY A 124 -39.12 13.78 15.44
C GLY A 124 -38.88 13.69 13.94
N LEU A 125 -39.95 13.40 13.20
CA LEU A 125 -40.11 13.58 11.75
C LEU A 125 -39.25 14.70 11.15
N TYR A 126 -38.40 14.36 10.17
CA TYR A 126 -38.16 15.02 8.86
C TYR A 126 -37.22 14.05 8.10
N GLY A 127 -37.43 13.61 6.86
CA GLY A 127 -38.16 14.22 5.77
C GLY A 127 -37.19 14.76 4.72
N HIS A 128 -36.61 13.84 3.94
CA HIS A 128 -35.93 14.01 2.64
C HIS A 128 -34.44 14.38 2.52
N LEU A 129 -33.75 13.45 1.84
CA LEU A 129 -32.45 13.48 1.14
C LEU A 129 -31.17 13.31 2.00
N ALA A 130 -30.82 12.05 2.25
CA ALA A 130 -29.45 11.62 2.57
C ALA A 130 -29.00 10.59 1.51
N PRO A 131 -27.83 10.72 0.86
CA PRO A 131 -27.21 9.58 0.23
C PRO A 131 -26.39 8.84 1.30
N ALA A 132 -26.83 7.61 1.60
CA ALA A 132 -26.27 6.62 2.52
C ALA A 132 -26.36 6.93 4.02
N GLY A 133 -27.37 6.35 4.69
CA GLY A 133 -27.37 6.18 6.15
C GLY A 133 -26.30 5.19 6.63
N PRO A 134 -26.15 4.98 7.95
CA PRO A 134 -25.20 4.02 8.49
C PRO A 134 -25.44 2.62 7.90
N LEU A 135 -24.35 1.94 7.49
CA LEU A 135 -24.38 0.60 6.92
C LEU A 135 -25.24 -0.32 7.80
N SER A 136 -26.14 -1.07 7.16
CA SER A 136 -26.84 -2.16 7.85
C SER A 136 -25.82 -3.19 8.36
N HIS A 137 -26.22 -3.98 9.36
CA HIS A 137 -25.36 -5.02 9.92
C HIS A 137 -24.87 -6.02 8.86
N ASP A 138 -25.71 -6.30 7.85
CA ASP A 138 -25.37 -7.20 6.76
C ASP A 138 -24.39 -6.56 5.77
N GLU A 139 -24.54 -5.27 5.46
CA GLU A 139 -23.58 -4.53 4.64
C GLU A 139 -22.22 -4.37 5.34
N ALA A 140 -22.21 -4.10 6.64
CA ALA A 140 -20.99 -4.04 7.44
C ALA A 140 -20.27 -5.39 7.47
N ARG A 141 -21.01 -6.50 7.60
CA ARG A 141 -20.44 -7.86 7.56
C ARG A 141 -19.90 -8.21 6.18
N ALA A 142 -20.64 -7.87 5.12
CA ALA A 142 -20.19 -8.08 3.74
C ALA A 142 -18.91 -7.29 3.44
N LEU A 143 -18.82 -6.05 3.91
CA LEU A 143 -17.63 -5.22 3.80
C LEU A 143 -16.47 -5.82 4.59
N ALA A 144 -16.70 -6.26 5.83
CA ALA A 144 -15.67 -6.91 6.66
C ALA A 144 -15.14 -8.19 6.00
N ALA A 145 -16.01 -9.01 5.40
CA ALA A 145 -15.61 -10.21 4.68
C ALA A 145 -14.78 -9.88 3.42
N GLN A 146 -15.14 -8.83 2.69
CA GLN A 146 -14.36 -8.37 1.53
C GLN A 146 -12.97 -7.85 1.95
N VAL A 147 -12.89 -7.11 3.06
CA VAL A 147 -11.63 -6.62 3.62
C VAL A 147 -10.77 -7.79 4.09
N GLN A 148 -11.33 -8.75 4.81
CA GLN A 148 -10.61 -9.94 5.24
C GLN A 148 -10.07 -10.74 4.05
N ALA A 149 -10.90 -10.99 3.04
CA ALA A 149 -10.46 -11.64 1.81
C ALA A 149 -9.39 -10.80 1.09
N ARG A 150 -9.39 -9.47 1.25
CA ARG A 150 -8.32 -8.57 0.80
C ARG A 150 -6.99 -8.88 1.47
N ASP A 151 -6.98 -8.77 2.78
CA ASP A 151 -5.80 -8.93 3.61
C ASP A 151 -5.23 -10.36 3.46
N GLU A 152 -6.07 -11.38 3.33
CA GLU A 152 -5.64 -12.76 3.08
C GLU A 152 -4.88 -12.95 1.77
N ALA A 153 -5.30 -12.30 0.68
CA ALA A 153 -4.56 -12.41 -0.58
C ALA A 153 -3.27 -11.60 -0.57
N ASP A 154 -3.28 -10.42 0.08
CA ASP A 154 -2.09 -9.59 0.23
C ASP A 154 -1.03 -10.34 1.04
N ALA A 155 -1.42 -10.95 2.16
CA ALA A 155 -0.53 -11.77 2.98
C ALA A 155 0.02 -12.98 2.21
N ALA A 156 -0.84 -13.70 1.48
CA ALA A 156 -0.42 -14.86 0.69
C ALA A 156 0.55 -14.47 -0.44
N PHE A 157 0.27 -13.36 -1.14
CA PHE A 157 1.16 -12.83 -2.18
C PHE A 157 2.52 -12.41 -1.62
N ASN A 158 2.54 -11.70 -0.50
CA ASN A 158 3.77 -11.25 0.14
C ASN A 158 4.63 -12.44 0.61
N SER A 159 3.99 -13.45 1.22
CA SER A 159 4.69 -14.68 1.62
C SER A 159 5.32 -15.40 0.43
N ALA A 160 4.59 -15.50 -0.69
CA ALA A 160 5.12 -16.13 -1.90
C ALA A 160 6.28 -15.33 -2.52
N SER A 161 6.17 -14.00 -2.50
CA SER A 161 7.22 -13.09 -3.03
C SER A 161 8.49 -13.10 -2.16
N ALA A 162 8.38 -13.39 -0.85
CA ALA A 162 9.53 -13.54 0.03
C ALA A 162 10.46 -14.71 -0.34
N GLU A 163 9.95 -15.74 -1.03
CA GLU A 163 10.79 -16.83 -1.56
C GLU A 163 11.68 -16.33 -2.71
N MET A 164 11.23 -15.34 -3.50
CA MET A 164 12.05 -14.71 -4.54
C MET A 164 13.24 -13.96 -3.95
N LEU A 165 13.03 -13.25 -2.83
CA LEU A 165 14.10 -12.55 -2.11
C LEU A 165 15.15 -13.51 -1.54
N GLN A 166 14.74 -14.75 -1.25
CA GLN A 166 15.61 -15.86 -0.86
C GLN A 166 16.19 -16.62 -2.06
N GLN A 167 15.95 -16.15 -3.29
CA GLN A 167 16.38 -16.77 -4.56
C GLN A 167 15.87 -18.21 -4.77
N ARG A 168 14.78 -18.57 -4.09
CA ARG A 168 14.08 -19.87 -4.22
C ARG A 168 13.02 -19.77 -5.30
N TYR A 169 13.49 -19.58 -6.53
CA TYR A 169 12.61 -19.27 -7.66
C TYR A 169 11.60 -20.38 -7.99
N PRO A 170 11.95 -21.69 -7.96
CA PRO A 170 10.97 -22.76 -8.19
C PRO A 170 9.84 -22.76 -7.15
N GLU A 171 10.18 -22.59 -5.88
CA GLU A 171 9.23 -22.53 -4.77
C GLU A 171 8.34 -21.28 -4.86
N ALA A 172 8.94 -20.14 -5.23
CA ALA A 172 8.20 -18.90 -5.49
C ALA A 172 7.18 -19.07 -6.63
N ILE A 173 7.57 -19.73 -7.74
CA ILE A 173 6.66 -20.00 -8.87
C ILE A 173 5.46 -20.83 -8.41
N GLU A 174 5.69 -21.90 -7.64
CA GLU A 174 4.62 -22.75 -7.12
C GLU A 174 3.67 -21.95 -6.22
N ALA A 175 4.22 -21.22 -5.24
CA ALA A 175 3.43 -20.42 -4.31
C ALA A 175 2.63 -19.31 -5.02
N LEU A 176 3.26 -18.57 -5.93
CA LEU A 176 2.61 -17.49 -6.70
C LEU A 176 1.52 -18.04 -7.64
N THR A 177 1.71 -19.24 -8.19
CA THR A 177 0.67 -19.91 -9.01
C THR A 177 -0.56 -20.21 -8.17
N GLN A 178 -0.39 -20.76 -6.97
CA GLN A 178 -1.51 -21.02 -6.05
C GLN A 178 -2.24 -19.73 -5.64
N VAL A 179 -1.49 -18.63 -5.40
CA VAL A 179 -2.07 -17.31 -5.11
C VAL A 179 -2.88 -16.79 -6.30
N ALA A 180 -2.36 -16.91 -7.52
CA ALA A 180 -3.02 -16.46 -8.74
C ALA A 180 -4.33 -17.20 -9.05
N GLU A 181 -4.40 -18.49 -8.67
CA GLU A 181 -5.60 -19.32 -8.80
C GLU A 181 -6.64 -19.00 -7.72
N ARG A 182 -6.18 -18.88 -6.47
CA ARG A 182 -7.07 -18.62 -5.31
C ARG A 182 -7.60 -17.19 -5.29
N TYR A 183 -6.82 -16.23 -5.76
CA TYR A 183 -7.16 -14.81 -5.70
C TYR A 183 -7.01 -14.15 -7.08
N PRO A 184 -8.04 -14.23 -7.94
CA PRO A 184 -7.98 -13.72 -9.31
C PRO A 184 -7.55 -12.25 -9.44
N ARG A 185 -7.86 -11.39 -8.45
CA ARG A 185 -7.43 -9.98 -8.45
C ARG A 185 -5.91 -9.79 -8.33
N LYS A 186 -5.17 -10.79 -7.82
CA LYS A 186 -3.71 -10.79 -7.71
C LYS A 186 -3.03 -11.42 -8.91
N ARG A 187 -3.81 -12.00 -9.85
CA ARG A 187 -3.28 -12.77 -10.97
C ARG A 187 -2.24 -12.00 -11.79
N ALA A 188 -2.49 -10.74 -12.11
CA ALA A 188 -1.53 -9.92 -12.86
C ALA A 188 -0.18 -9.77 -12.12
N SER A 189 -0.22 -9.37 -10.85
CA SER A 189 0.99 -9.23 -10.00
C SER A 189 1.72 -10.56 -9.81
N CYS A 190 0.99 -11.66 -9.58
CA CYS A 190 1.58 -12.98 -9.49
C CYS A 190 2.30 -13.38 -10.78
N LEU A 191 1.69 -13.13 -11.95
CA LEU A 191 2.29 -13.46 -13.24
C LEU A 191 3.53 -12.61 -13.53
N LEU A 192 3.58 -11.34 -13.13
CA LEU A 192 4.80 -10.53 -13.20
C LEU A 192 5.93 -11.19 -12.39
N ASN A 193 5.66 -11.57 -11.14
CA ASN A 193 6.65 -12.19 -10.26
C ASN A 193 7.07 -13.59 -10.73
N ILE A 194 6.16 -14.39 -11.29
CA ILE A 194 6.49 -15.68 -11.92
C ILE A 194 7.37 -15.47 -13.15
N GLY A 195 7.09 -14.45 -13.96
CA GLY A 195 7.92 -14.06 -15.11
C GLY A 195 9.34 -13.70 -14.67
N ALA A 196 9.47 -12.93 -13.59
CA ALA A 196 10.77 -12.58 -13.00
C ALA A 196 11.52 -13.82 -12.50
N CYS A 197 10.83 -14.77 -11.85
CA CYS A 197 11.44 -16.04 -11.45
C CYS A 197 11.98 -16.83 -12.64
N HIS A 198 11.21 -16.92 -13.74
CA HIS A 198 11.68 -17.55 -14.96
C HIS A 198 12.88 -16.82 -15.56
N PHE A 199 12.90 -15.49 -15.52
CA PHE A 199 14.04 -14.68 -15.96
C PHE A 199 15.30 -15.01 -15.15
N PHE A 200 15.23 -15.02 -13.82
CA PHE A 200 16.39 -15.34 -12.97
C PHE A 200 16.87 -16.78 -13.10
N LEU A 201 15.97 -17.72 -13.41
CA LEU A 201 16.33 -19.10 -13.77
C LEU A 201 16.92 -19.21 -15.18
N GLY A 202 16.96 -18.12 -15.94
CA GLY A 202 17.43 -18.12 -17.31
C GLY A 202 16.48 -18.76 -18.31
N ALA A 203 15.23 -19.01 -17.93
CA ALA A 203 14.19 -19.55 -18.77
C ALA A 203 13.47 -18.42 -19.53
N TYR A 204 14.22 -17.66 -20.33
CA TYR A 204 13.75 -16.39 -20.91
C TYR A 204 12.50 -16.54 -21.80
N SER A 205 12.36 -17.64 -22.55
CA SER A 205 11.15 -17.89 -23.35
C SER A 205 9.91 -18.04 -22.47
N SER A 206 10.05 -18.72 -21.33
CA SER A 206 8.99 -18.85 -20.34
C SER A 206 8.69 -17.53 -19.65
N ALA A 207 9.73 -16.72 -19.36
CA ALA A 207 9.57 -15.39 -18.80
C ALA A 207 8.73 -14.50 -19.72
N ILE A 208 9.08 -14.39 -21.00
CA ILE A 208 8.35 -13.61 -22.02
C ILE A 208 6.88 -14.05 -22.10
N HIS A 209 6.63 -15.36 -22.23
CA HIS A 209 5.27 -15.88 -22.29
C HIS A 209 4.46 -15.54 -21.02
N THR A 210 5.10 -15.58 -19.86
CA THR A 210 4.45 -15.25 -18.59
C THR A 210 4.16 -13.76 -18.47
N TYR A 211 5.07 -12.89 -18.90
CA TYR A 211 4.84 -11.44 -18.93
C TYR A 211 3.70 -11.05 -19.89
N GLN A 212 3.60 -11.71 -21.05
CA GLN A 212 2.46 -11.53 -21.96
C GLN A 212 1.13 -11.93 -21.30
N ALA A 213 1.12 -13.06 -20.58
CA ALA A 213 -0.04 -13.48 -19.80
C ALA A 213 -0.38 -12.49 -18.68
N ALA A 214 0.63 -11.87 -18.04
CA ALA A 214 0.44 -10.82 -17.04
C ALA A 214 -0.26 -9.60 -17.66
N GLY A 215 0.17 -9.17 -18.85
CA GLY A 215 -0.47 -8.08 -19.60
C GLY A 215 -1.92 -8.38 -19.95
N ALA A 216 -2.21 -9.60 -20.42
CA ALA A 216 -3.59 -10.05 -20.66
C ALA A 216 -4.44 -10.11 -19.38
N ALA A 217 -3.81 -10.29 -18.22
CA ALA A 217 -4.46 -10.27 -16.91
C ALA A 217 -4.59 -8.85 -16.30
N GLY A 218 -4.14 -7.80 -16.99
CA GLY A 218 -4.28 -6.41 -16.55
C GLY A 218 -3.03 -5.80 -15.91
N ALA A 219 -1.84 -6.41 -16.06
CA ALA A 219 -0.60 -5.78 -15.63
C ALA A 219 -0.30 -4.48 -16.42
N PRO A 220 0.32 -3.47 -15.79
CA PRO A 220 0.71 -2.23 -16.46
C PRO A 220 1.55 -2.48 -17.72
N ALA A 221 1.13 -1.87 -18.84
CA ALA A 221 1.72 -2.14 -20.15
C ALA A 221 3.22 -1.81 -20.24
N HIS A 222 3.67 -0.73 -19.57
CA HIS A 222 5.09 -0.36 -19.55
C HIS A 222 5.94 -1.44 -18.85
N MET A 223 5.51 -1.92 -17.66
CA MET A 223 6.20 -3.01 -16.96
C MET A 223 6.27 -4.30 -17.79
N VAL A 224 5.20 -4.64 -18.50
CA VAL A 224 5.20 -5.83 -19.38
C VAL A 224 6.19 -5.64 -20.54
N ALA A 225 6.19 -4.47 -21.18
CA ALA A 225 7.08 -4.17 -22.29
C ALA A 225 8.56 -4.18 -21.86
N ASP A 226 8.89 -3.54 -20.74
CA ASP A 226 10.26 -3.46 -20.23
C ASP A 226 10.78 -4.85 -19.85
N ASN A 227 9.99 -5.63 -19.11
CA ASN A 227 10.38 -6.99 -18.70
C ASN A 227 10.54 -7.96 -19.89
N ILE A 228 9.70 -7.84 -20.93
CA ILE A 228 9.85 -8.62 -22.16
C ILE A 228 11.13 -8.22 -22.90
N ARG A 229 11.37 -6.92 -23.06
CA ARG A 229 12.59 -6.40 -23.71
C ARG A 229 13.85 -6.91 -23.01
N GLU A 230 13.90 -6.83 -21.68
CA GLU A 230 15.04 -7.35 -20.91
C GLU A 230 15.24 -8.86 -21.10
N ALA A 231 14.15 -9.64 -21.11
CA ALA A 231 14.22 -11.08 -21.37
C ALA A 231 14.69 -11.42 -22.79
N GLU A 232 14.28 -10.64 -23.80
CA GLU A 232 14.73 -10.77 -25.19
C GLU A 232 16.21 -10.44 -25.33
N GLU A 233 16.67 -9.34 -24.73
CA GLU A 233 18.09 -8.94 -24.70
C GLU A 233 18.95 -10.03 -24.04
N ALA A 234 18.52 -10.53 -22.88
CA ALA A 234 19.21 -11.60 -22.16
C ALA A 234 19.23 -12.93 -22.93
N MET A 235 18.18 -13.22 -23.71
CA MET A 235 18.13 -14.39 -24.58
C MET A 235 19.06 -14.28 -25.78
N ALA A 236 19.17 -13.09 -26.39
CA ALA A 236 20.06 -12.83 -27.51
C ALA A 236 21.55 -12.78 -27.12
N ALA A 237 21.84 -12.50 -25.84
CA ALA A 237 23.20 -12.45 -25.29
C ALA A 237 23.78 -13.84 -24.92
N ARG A 238 23.02 -14.93 -25.11
CA ARG A 238 23.46 -16.31 -24.86
C ARG A 238 23.96 -16.99 -26.13
#